data_AF-A0A850BD64-F1
#
_entry.id   AF-A0A850BD64-F1
#
_cell.length_a   1.000
_cell.length_b   1.000
_cell.length_c   1.000
_cell.angle_alpha   90.00
_cell.angle_beta   90.00
_cell.angle_gamma   90.00
#
_symmetry.space_group_name_H-M   'P 1'
#
loop_
_entity.id
_entity.type
_entity.pdbx_description
1 polymer ?
#
loop_
_entity_poly.entity_id
_entity_poly.type
_entity_poly.pdbx_seq_one_letter_code
_entity_poly.pdbx_strand_id
1 'polypeptide(L)'
;MSNFDDYTDLASERVGGAVLFANDEFFAPKENLLRVAAPVFLPHEYTDRGKWMDGWESRRKRTPGHDFCIVRLGLPGILRGIVVDTSYFIGNYPEQCSLEACVAAPGTDLDHLLGPLTRWVEVLPRSPLAGNSQNVFAIEDPRRFTHLRFHIYPDGGVARLRVHGEVIPDWKRAGALDGSLDLAAAEHGGQVLTCSDMFFGNRHNLIMPGRALNMGDGWETRRRRGPGHDWAILKLGAPGAVKRVEIDTNHFKGNYPDTAMIEACYAEGASAEDLARPDWAWRELLPRTKLEPHTRHFYVDELKDIGEITHARLNIYPDGGVSRLRLYGSIRKEGRMTLGLKRLNTLLGDDAEAELRACCHSEEWVRRMVERRPFRRPADLFEAADEVWRTLRPEDWLEAFRAHPRIGDRPSDKEITRDTGSFKKWSSEEQSGVQGAGQPVLAELAHMNHRYEAKFGFVFLVCATGKSADEMLASVKERMSNDPAAELCIAAEQQRQITRIRLEKLLSS
;
A
#
# COMPACT_ATOMS: atom_id res chain seq x y z
N MET A 1 -15.96 -4.84 -20.98
CA MET A 1 -14.55 -4.84 -20.55
C MET A 1 -14.44 -3.77 -19.48
N SER A 2 -13.96 -4.12 -18.29
CA SER A 2 -13.75 -3.13 -17.22
C SER A 2 -12.83 -2.02 -17.74
N ASN A 3 -13.29 -0.78 -17.70
CA ASN A 3 -12.49 0.38 -18.08
C ASN A 3 -11.44 0.64 -16.98
N PHE A 4 -10.34 -0.11 -17.01
CA PHE A 4 -9.32 -0.03 -15.98
C PHE A 4 -8.60 1.32 -15.96
N ASP A 5 -8.71 2.10 -17.05
CA ASP A 5 -8.11 3.43 -17.19
C ASP A 5 -8.60 4.44 -16.14
N ASP A 6 -9.71 4.12 -15.47
CA ASP A 6 -10.27 4.93 -14.39
C ASP A 6 -9.66 4.66 -13.01
N TYR A 7 -8.78 3.66 -12.90
CA TYR A 7 -7.94 3.46 -11.72
C TYR A 7 -6.75 4.44 -11.71
N THR A 8 -6.15 4.61 -10.53
CA THR A 8 -4.97 5.45 -10.35
C THR A 8 -3.79 4.90 -11.16
N ASP A 9 -3.07 5.79 -11.86
CA ASP A 9 -1.77 5.46 -12.47
C ASP A 9 -0.70 5.33 -11.37
N LEU A 10 -0.40 4.09 -11.01
CA LEU A 10 0.51 3.70 -9.94
C LEU A 10 1.97 4.07 -10.25
N ALA A 11 2.32 4.22 -11.52
CA ALA A 11 3.67 4.53 -11.98
C ALA A 11 3.88 6.03 -12.22
N SER A 12 2.83 6.85 -12.15
CA SER A 12 2.93 8.28 -12.42
C SER A 12 3.99 8.96 -11.55
N GLU A 13 4.77 9.87 -12.14
CA GLU A 13 5.70 10.73 -11.40
C GLU A 13 4.99 11.53 -10.29
N ARG A 14 3.71 11.85 -10.49
CA ARG A 14 2.88 12.62 -9.55
C ARG A 14 2.67 11.92 -8.22
N VAL A 15 2.77 10.60 -8.20
CA VAL A 15 2.68 9.77 -6.98
C VAL A 15 4.05 9.21 -6.58
N GLY A 16 5.14 9.73 -7.14
CA GLY A 16 6.51 9.36 -6.78
C GLY A 16 7.08 8.16 -7.56
N GLY A 17 6.41 7.76 -8.65
CA GLY A 17 6.91 6.74 -9.57
C GLY A 17 8.21 7.20 -10.25
N ALA A 18 9.11 6.26 -10.51
CA ALA A 18 10.42 6.57 -11.07
C ALA A 18 10.94 5.42 -11.93
N VAL A 19 11.55 5.76 -13.08
CA VAL A 19 12.32 4.79 -13.86
C VAL A 19 13.74 4.74 -13.32
N LEU A 20 14.09 3.64 -12.65
CA LEU A 20 15.38 3.49 -11.96
C LEU A 20 16.52 3.18 -12.91
N PHE A 21 16.22 2.53 -14.04
CA PHE A 21 17.21 2.05 -14.99
C PHE A 21 16.59 1.83 -16.36
N ALA A 22 17.34 2.08 -17.43
CA ALA A 22 17.10 1.54 -18.75
C ALA A 22 18.44 1.05 -19.32
N ASN A 23 18.42 -0.05 -20.06
CA ASN A 23 19.64 -0.58 -20.67
C ASN A 23 20.15 0.26 -21.86
N ASP A 24 19.27 1.06 -22.46
CA ASP A 24 19.59 2.07 -23.48
C ASP A 24 18.57 3.21 -23.42
N GLU A 25 19.05 4.46 -23.53
CA GLU A 25 18.21 5.67 -23.55
C GLU A 25 18.86 6.74 -24.45
N PHE A 26 19.44 6.28 -25.56
CA PHE A 26 20.29 7.14 -26.38
C PHE A 26 19.54 8.34 -26.95
N PHE A 27 18.40 8.15 -27.62
CA PHE A 27 17.72 9.22 -28.34
C PHE A 27 16.82 10.06 -27.43
N ALA A 28 16.15 9.43 -26.46
CA ALA A 28 15.26 10.12 -25.54
C ALA A 28 15.24 9.47 -24.14
N PRO A 29 15.18 10.28 -23.07
CA PRO A 29 15.38 9.82 -21.70
C PRO A 29 14.21 8.99 -21.18
N LYS A 30 14.52 7.93 -20.42
CA LYS A 30 13.54 6.99 -19.88
C LYS A 30 12.51 7.64 -18.94
N GLU A 31 12.88 8.71 -18.25
CA GLU A 31 12.03 9.42 -17.27
C GLU A 31 10.75 9.98 -17.91
N ASN A 32 10.77 10.26 -19.22
CA ASN A 32 9.60 10.76 -19.95
C ASN A 32 8.42 9.78 -19.92
N LEU A 33 8.66 8.47 -19.75
CA LEU A 33 7.61 7.45 -19.71
C LEU A 33 6.51 7.76 -18.67
N LEU A 34 6.91 8.32 -17.52
CA LEU A 34 6.05 8.45 -16.34
C LEU A 34 5.47 9.86 -16.17
N ARG A 35 5.76 10.75 -17.13
CA ARG A 35 5.27 12.14 -17.09
C ARG A 35 3.77 12.21 -17.10
N VAL A 36 3.20 13.13 -16.31
CA VAL A 36 1.74 13.35 -16.26
C VAL A 36 1.22 13.91 -17.58
N ALA A 37 1.92 14.87 -18.15
CA ALA A 37 1.52 15.55 -19.37
C ALA A 37 1.44 14.57 -20.55
N ALA A 38 0.45 14.79 -21.42
CA ALA A 38 0.39 14.12 -22.71
C ALA A 38 1.69 14.35 -23.50
N PRO A 39 2.15 13.37 -24.28
CA PRO A 39 3.33 13.56 -25.11
C PRO A 39 3.10 14.70 -26.11
N VAL A 40 4.18 15.38 -26.48
CA VAL A 40 4.15 16.43 -27.51
C VAL A 40 5.20 16.18 -28.58
N PHE A 41 4.94 16.66 -29.79
CA PHE A 41 5.89 16.64 -30.89
C PHE A 41 6.26 18.05 -31.31
N LEU A 42 7.58 18.32 -31.36
CA LEU A 42 8.13 19.61 -31.76
C LEU A 42 8.85 19.45 -33.10
N PRO A 43 8.22 19.84 -34.25
CA PRO A 43 8.72 19.49 -35.59
C PRO A 43 10.14 19.98 -35.89
N HIS A 44 10.59 21.07 -35.27
CA HIS A 44 11.87 21.71 -35.55
C HIS A 44 12.95 21.45 -34.48
N GLU A 45 12.62 20.75 -33.40
CA GLU A 45 13.56 20.49 -32.31
C GLU A 45 14.40 19.23 -32.54
N TYR A 46 15.69 19.33 -32.26
CA TYR A 46 16.70 18.28 -32.35
C TYR A 46 17.64 18.35 -31.16
N THR A 47 18.12 17.20 -30.71
CA THR A 47 19.20 17.08 -29.72
C THR A 47 20.52 16.79 -30.44
N ASP A 48 21.63 16.75 -29.70
CA ASP A 48 22.92 16.28 -30.18
C ASP A 48 22.90 14.79 -30.61
N ARG A 49 21.86 14.05 -30.22
CA ARG A 49 21.70 12.62 -30.49
C ARG A 49 20.66 12.30 -31.56
N GLY A 50 19.86 13.27 -32.01
CA GLY A 50 18.86 13.04 -33.06
C GLY A 50 17.64 13.94 -32.95
N LYS A 51 16.50 13.46 -33.45
CA LYS A 51 15.22 14.16 -33.32
C LYS A 51 14.86 14.23 -31.82
N TRP A 52 14.42 15.38 -31.33
CA TRP A 52 13.88 15.45 -29.98
C TRP A 52 12.54 14.72 -29.92
N MET A 53 12.41 13.80 -28.96
CA MET A 53 11.19 13.00 -28.75
C MET A 53 10.75 13.10 -27.28
N ASP A 54 9.45 13.29 -27.06
CA ASP A 54 8.83 13.28 -25.73
C ASP A 54 8.44 11.86 -25.31
N GLY A 55 9.47 11.03 -25.12
CA GLY A 55 9.34 9.64 -24.72
C GLY A 55 10.68 9.04 -24.30
N TRP A 56 10.69 7.73 -24.09
CA TRP A 56 11.90 6.93 -24.04
C TRP A 56 12.20 6.40 -25.43
N GLU A 57 13.44 6.51 -25.91
CA GLU A 57 13.84 5.95 -27.21
C GLU A 57 15.27 5.40 -27.16
N SER A 58 15.41 4.13 -27.53
CA SER A 58 16.69 3.42 -27.58
C SER A 58 17.32 3.40 -28.97
N ARG A 59 18.62 3.05 -29.05
CA ARG A 59 19.29 2.80 -30.34
C ARG A 59 18.69 1.60 -31.05
N ARG A 60 18.69 1.68 -32.39
CA ARG A 60 18.41 0.52 -33.26
C ARG A 60 19.30 -0.66 -32.90
N LYS A 61 18.68 -1.79 -32.60
CA LYS A 61 19.38 -3.00 -32.19
C LYS A 61 19.81 -3.80 -33.43
N ARG A 62 21.11 -4.10 -33.49
CA ARG A 62 21.77 -4.83 -34.60
C ARG A 62 22.23 -6.24 -34.21
N THR A 63 22.00 -6.63 -32.97
CA THR A 63 22.35 -7.94 -32.41
C THR A 63 21.14 -8.54 -31.70
N PRO A 64 21.04 -9.86 -31.52
CA PRO A 64 19.95 -10.46 -30.78
C PRO A 64 19.78 -9.84 -29.38
N GLY A 65 18.53 -9.67 -28.96
CA GLY A 65 18.17 -9.11 -27.67
C GLY A 65 17.02 -8.10 -27.78
N HIS A 66 16.75 -7.41 -26.68
CA HIS A 66 15.69 -6.40 -26.59
C HIS A 66 16.07 -5.31 -25.59
N ASP A 67 15.26 -4.25 -25.49
CA ASP A 67 15.46 -3.19 -24.52
C ASP A 67 14.47 -3.27 -23.37
N PHE A 68 14.88 -2.80 -22.20
CA PHE A 68 14.06 -2.83 -21.00
C PHE A 68 14.41 -1.71 -20.03
N CYS A 69 13.43 -1.36 -19.20
CA CYS A 69 13.61 -0.45 -18.08
C CYS A 69 13.03 -1.04 -16.79
N ILE A 70 13.60 -0.64 -15.65
CA ILE A 70 13.08 -0.95 -14.32
C ILE A 70 12.35 0.27 -13.79
N VAL A 71 11.09 0.08 -13.39
CA VAL A 71 10.22 1.13 -12.84
C VAL A 71 9.92 0.79 -11.38
N ARG A 72 10.12 1.75 -10.48
CA ARG A 72 9.54 1.71 -9.13
C ARG A 72 8.17 2.39 -9.20
N LEU A 73 7.13 1.68 -8.80
CA LEU A 73 5.81 2.28 -8.65
C LEU A 73 5.85 3.34 -7.54
N GLY A 74 5.16 4.46 -7.77
CA GLY A 74 4.99 5.46 -6.72
C GLY A 74 4.02 4.96 -5.65
N LEU A 75 2.97 4.27 -6.09
CA LEU A 75 2.01 3.62 -5.22
C LEU A 75 2.01 2.11 -5.46
N PRO A 76 2.30 1.30 -4.42
CA PRO A 76 2.25 -0.14 -4.58
C PRO A 76 0.80 -0.62 -4.63
N GLY A 77 0.51 -1.59 -5.49
CA GLY A 77 -0.86 -1.93 -5.79
C GLY A 77 -1.03 -3.16 -6.67
N ILE A 78 -2.29 -3.51 -6.90
CA ILE A 78 -2.71 -4.56 -7.83
C ILE A 78 -2.87 -3.94 -9.21
N LEU A 79 -2.18 -4.50 -10.20
CA LEU A 79 -2.26 -4.05 -11.58
C LEU A 79 -3.61 -4.48 -12.19
N ARG A 80 -4.32 -3.52 -12.80
CA ARG A 80 -5.56 -3.77 -13.54
C ARG A 80 -5.38 -3.64 -15.05
N GLY A 81 -4.38 -2.87 -15.47
CA GLY A 81 -3.94 -2.81 -16.85
C GLY A 81 -2.85 -1.76 -17.07
N ILE A 82 -2.31 -1.74 -18.27
CA ILE A 82 -1.36 -0.72 -18.72
C ILE A 82 -1.81 -0.08 -20.02
N VAL A 83 -1.35 1.16 -20.22
CA VAL A 83 -1.39 1.83 -21.52
C VAL A 83 0.04 2.12 -21.97
N VAL A 84 0.42 1.52 -23.10
CA VAL A 84 1.69 1.79 -23.79
C VAL A 84 1.39 2.78 -24.91
N ASP A 85 1.68 4.05 -24.66
CA ASP A 85 1.45 5.14 -25.60
C ASP A 85 2.67 5.30 -26.51
N THR A 86 2.47 5.07 -27.81
CA THR A 86 3.49 5.22 -28.86
C THR A 86 3.28 6.49 -29.69
N SER A 87 2.51 7.47 -29.17
CA SER A 87 2.27 8.75 -29.85
C SER A 87 3.56 9.36 -30.38
N TYR A 88 3.53 9.81 -31.63
CA TYR A 88 4.65 10.39 -32.39
C TYR A 88 5.80 9.44 -32.75
N PHE A 89 5.82 8.21 -32.23
CA PHE A 89 6.66 7.12 -32.73
C PHE A 89 5.90 6.38 -33.83
N ILE A 90 6.00 6.89 -35.07
CA ILE A 90 5.19 6.41 -36.21
C ILE A 90 5.81 5.17 -36.85
N GLY A 91 7.12 5.18 -37.08
CA GLY A 91 7.85 4.07 -37.72
C GLY A 91 8.99 3.50 -36.88
N ASN A 92 9.28 4.11 -35.73
CA ASN A 92 10.34 3.74 -34.78
C ASN A 92 9.77 3.33 -33.42
N TYR A 93 8.49 2.95 -33.36
CA TYR A 93 7.93 2.31 -32.18
C TYR A 93 8.38 0.83 -32.13
N PRO A 94 8.48 0.23 -30.93
CA PRO A 94 8.77 -1.20 -30.82
C PRO A 94 7.60 -2.04 -31.32
N GLU A 95 7.86 -3.15 -32.00
CA GLU A 95 6.81 -4.02 -32.55
C GLU A 95 6.00 -4.73 -31.46
N GLN A 96 6.64 -5.02 -30.32
CA GLN A 96 6.01 -5.71 -29.19
C GLN A 96 6.52 -5.17 -27.86
N CYS A 97 5.75 -5.39 -26.80
CA CYS A 97 6.18 -5.21 -25.42
C CYS A 97 5.81 -6.40 -24.53
N SER A 98 6.44 -6.50 -23.36
CA SER A 98 5.97 -7.35 -22.26
C SER A 98 6.23 -6.64 -20.93
N LEU A 99 5.60 -7.14 -19.87
CA LEU A 99 5.75 -6.59 -18.52
C LEU A 99 5.93 -7.70 -17.50
N GLU A 100 6.93 -7.53 -16.66
CA GLU A 100 7.10 -8.30 -15.44
C GLU A 100 6.97 -7.38 -14.23
N ALA A 101 6.63 -7.95 -13.08
CA ALA A 101 6.48 -7.24 -11.83
C ALA A 101 7.13 -8.00 -10.66
N CYS A 102 7.57 -7.28 -9.64
CA CYS A 102 8.08 -7.87 -8.41
C CYS A 102 7.73 -7.01 -7.19
N VAL A 103 7.97 -7.58 -6.02
CA VAL A 103 7.98 -6.86 -4.74
C VAL A 103 9.42 -6.77 -4.28
N ALA A 104 9.85 -5.54 -4.01
CA ALA A 104 11.11 -5.26 -3.36
C ALA A 104 10.90 -4.33 -2.17
N ALA A 105 11.69 -4.55 -1.13
CA ALA A 105 11.68 -3.73 0.08
C ALA A 105 12.04 -2.27 -0.25
N PRO A 106 11.52 -1.30 0.53
CA PRO A 106 11.93 0.08 0.37
C PRO A 106 13.44 0.26 0.58
N GLY A 107 14.11 0.95 -0.34
CA GLY A 107 15.56 1.14 -0.31
C GLY A 107 16.37 -0.02 -0.91
N THR A 108 15.74 -0.99 -1.57
CA THR A 108 16.46 -1.96 -2.42
C THR A 108 17.24 -1.22 -3.51
N ASP A 109 18.52 -1.55 -3.66
CA ASP A 109 19.40 -0.96 -4.67
C ASP A 109 19.20 -1.58 -6.06
N LEU A 110 19.78 -0.93 -7.07
CA LEU A 110 19.64 -1.36 -8.45
C LEU A 110 20.35 -2.69 -8.75
N ASP A 111 21.50 -2.94 -8.13
CA ASP A 111 22.26 -4.18 -8.33
C ASP A 111 21.45 -5.40 -7.89
N HIS A 112 20.71 -5.29 -6.78
CA HIS A 112 19.78 -6.32 -6.34
C HIS A 112 18.64 -6.53 -7.36
N LEU A 113 18.02 -5.45 -7.86
CA LEU A 113 16.91 -5.52 -8.82
C LEU A 113 17.31 -6.12 -10.17
N LEU A 114 18.55 -5.87 -10.61
CA LEU A 114 19.14 -6.45 -11.82
C LEU A 114 19.69 -7.87 -11.59
N GLY A 115 20.01 -8.20 -10.35
CA GLY A 115 20.60 -9.48 -9.96
C GLY A 115 19.61 -10.66 -10.03
N PRO A 116 20.14 -11.89 -10.01
CA PRO A 116 19.34 -13.11 -10.14
C PRO A 116 18.46 -13.41 -8.92
N LEU A 117 18.63 -12.68 -7.81
CA LEU A 117 17.84 -12.84 -6.60
C LEU A 117 16.45 -12.19 -6.71
N THR A 118 16.27 -11.22 -7.62
CA THR A 118 14.96 -10.61 -7.83
C THR A 118 14.07 -11.54 -8.62
N ARG A 119 12.97 -11.96 -7.99
CA ARG A 119 11.96 -12.83 -8.59
C ARG A 119 10.96 -11.98 -9.37
N TRP A 120 11.19 -11.85 -10.67
CA TRP A 120 10.28 -11.21 -11.61
C TRP A 120 9.17 -12.18 -12.01
N VAL A 121 7.93 -11.68 -12.01
CA VAL A 121 6.73 -12.42 -12.42
C VAL A 121 6.18 -11.79 -13.68
N GLU A 122 6.02 -12.56 -14.76
CA GLU A 122 5.36 -12.07 -15.98
C GLU A 122 3.89 -11.76 -15.69
N VAL A 123 3.50 -10.51 -15.91
CA VAL A 123 2.12 -10.01 -15.72
C VAL A 123 1.47 -9.59 -17.04
N LEU A 124 2.28 -9.37 -18.09
CA LEU A 124 1.83 -9.21 -19.47
C LEU A 124 2.80 -9.97 -20.39
N PRO A 125 2.35 -11.04 -21.07
CA PRO A 125 3.18 -11.71 -22.06
C PRO A 125 3.46 -10.81 -23.26
N ARG A 126 4.42 -11.22 -24.11
CA ARG A 126 4.75 -10.47 -25.34
C ARG A 126 3.50 -10.19 -26.18
N SER A 127 3.23 -8.90 -26.34
CA SER A 127 2.02 -8.38 -26.97
C SER A 127 2.37 -7.36 -28.05
N PRO A 128 1.65 -7.34 -29.19
CA PRO A 128 1.94 -6.44 -30.29
C PRO A 128 1.60 -5.00 -29.94
N LEU A 129 2.34 -4.05 -30.52
CA LEU A 129 2.07 -2.63 -30.43
C LEU A 129 1.74 -2.07 -31.82
N ALA A 130 0.91 -1.04 -31.85
CA ALA A 130 0.70 -0.18 -33.00
C ALA A 130 1.42 1.16 -32.78
N GLY A 131 1.98 1.72 -33.85
CA GLY A 131 2.64 3.02 -33.84
C GLY A 131 1.65 4.17 -33.73
N ASN A 132 2.10 5.29 -33.16
CA ASN A 132 1.30 6.50 -32.98
C ASN A 132 -0.09 6.23 -32.37
N SER A 133 -0.14 5.40 -31.33
CA SER A 133 -1.40 4.95 -30.73
C SER A 133 -1.27 4.68 -29.23
N GLN A 134 -2.41 4.63 -28.55
CA GLN A 134 -2.50 4.15 -27.17
C GLN A 134 -2.83 2.66 -27.20
N ASN A 135 -1.88 1.83 -26.78
CA ASN A 135 -2.02 0.37 -26.74
C ASN A 135 -2.45 -0.05 -25.34
N VAL A 136 -3.65 -0.60 -25.22
CA VAL A 136 -4.34 -0.84 -23.94
C VAL A 136 -4.35 -2.34 -23.64
N PHE A 137 -3.76 -2.74 -22.51
CA PHE A 137 -3.65 -4.15 -22.09
C PHE A 137 -4.20 -4.34 -20.68
N ALA A 138 -5.23 -5.18 -20.54
CA ALA A 138 -5.73 -5.59 -19.23
C ALA A 138 -4.76 -6.56 -18.56
N ILE A 139 -4.66 -6.49 -17.24
CA ILE A 139 -3.86 -7.40 -16.42
C ILE A 139 -4.76 -8.04 -15.36
N GLU A 140 -4.76 -9.37 -15.33
CA GLU A 140 -5.56 -10.18 -14.40
C GLU A 140 -4.65 -10.89 -13.40
N ASP A 141 -4.00 -10.11 -12.53
CA ASP A 141 -3.21 -10.64 -11.42
C ASP A 141 -3.74 -10.08 -10.10
N PRO A 142 -4.15 -10.90 -9.12
CA PRO A 142 -4.67 -10.40 -7.85
C PRO A 142 -3.57 -9.93 -6.89
N ARG A 143 -2.29 -10.10 -7.25
CA ARG A 143 -1.16 -9.79 -6.38
C ARG A 143 -0.78 -8.32 -6.45
N ARG A 144 -0.19 -7.85 -5.35
CA ARG A 144 0.33 -6.50 -5.17
C ARG A 144 1.81 -6.47 -5.54
N PHE A 145 2.19 -5.46 -6.33
CA PHE A 145 3.57 -5.25 -6.77
C PHE A 145 4.11 -3.89 -6.33
N THR A 146 5.44 -3.73 -6.33
CA THR A 146 6.11 -2.45 -6.03
C THR A 146 7.04 -1.98 -7.14
N HIS A 147 7.52 -2.89 -8.00
CA HIS A 147 8.39 -2.59 -9.13
C HIS A 147 7.94 -3.35 -10.38
N LEU A 148 8.31 -2.81 -11.54
CA LEU A 148 8.06 -3.37 -12.86
C LEU A 148 9.36 -3.47 -13.65
N ARG A 149 9.42 -4.45 -14.54
CA ARG A 149 10.41 -4.54 -15.62
C ARG A 149 9.65 -4.51 -16.94
N PHE A 150 9.71 -3.38 -17.61
CA PHE A 150 9.02 -3.15 -18.87
C PHE A 150 9.97 -3.42 -20.03
N HIS A 151 9.54 -4.26 -20.96
CA HIS A 151 10.34 -4.71 -22.10
C HIS A 151 9.75 -4.19 -23.40
N ILE A 152 10.61 -3.75 -24.31
CA ILE A 152 10.26 -3.39 -25.69
C ILE A 152 11.10 -4.22 -26.66
N TYR A 153 10.49 -4.68 -27.75
CA TYR A 153 11.11 -5.61 -28.69
C TYR A 153 11.14 -5.08 -30.12
N PRO A 154 12.29 -5.19 -30.82
CA PRO A 154 13.65 -5.36 -30.26
C PRO A 154 14.19 -4.07 -29.62
N ASP A 155 13.69 -2.92 -30.07
CA ASP A 155 14.10 -1.56 -29.70
C ASP A 155 13.03 -0.58 -30.20
N GLY A 156 13.21 0.71 -29.92
CA GLY A 156 12.35 1.76 -30.46
C GLY A 156 11.97 2.76 -29.38
N GLY A 157 10.87 3.48 -29.61
CA GLY A 157 10.40 4.50 -28.70
C GLY A 157 8.96 4.34 -28.21
N VAL A 158 8.78 4.71 -26.94
CA VAL A 158 7.50 4.72 -26.22
C VAL A 158 7.35 6.08 -25.56
N ALA A 159 6.25 6.77 -25.84
CA ALA A 159 5.98 8.11 -25.36
C ALA A 159 5.61 8.13 -23.88
N ARG A 160 4.67 7.25 -23.47
CA ARG A 160 4.23 7.11 -22.07
C ARG A 160 3.95 5.64 -21.73
N LEU A 161 4.17 5.32 -20.46
CA LEU A 161 3.69 4.09 -19.83
C LEU A 161 2.74 4.49 -18.70
N ARG A 162 1.48 4.08 -18.78
CA ARG A 162 0.50 4.22 -17.70
C ARG A 162 0.27 2.86 -17.07
N VAL A 163 0.20 2.82 -15.75
CA VAL A 163 0.03 1.58 -14.99
C VAL A 163 -1.15 1.75 -14.06
N HIS A 164 -2.33 1.35 -14.54
CA HIS A 164 -3.57 1.55 -13.81
C HIS A 164 -3.83 0.40 -12.84
N GLY A 165 -4.16 0.73 -11.58
CA GLY A 165 -4.40 -0.29 -10.58
C GLY A 165 -5.03 0.18 -9.28
N GLU A 166 -5.37 -0.81 -8.45
CA GLU A 166 -5.83 -0.57 -7.08
C GLU A 166 -4.63 -0.34 -6.16
N VAL A 167 -4.59 0.81 -5.51
CA VAL A 167 -3.56 1.11 -4.51
C VAL A 167 -3.78 0.21 -3.29
N ILE A 168 -2.75 -0.52 -2.90
CA ILE A 168 -2.70 -1.31 -1.67
C ILE A 168 -1.57 -0.74 -0.82
N PRO A 169 -1.86 0.28 0.00
CA PRO A 169 -0.82 0.99 0.74
C PRO A 169 -0.20 0.09 1.82
N ASP A 170 1.00 0.46 2.25
CA ASP A 170 1.62 -0.14 3.42
C ASP A 170 1.20 0.65 4.67
N TRP A 171 0.15 0.17 5.34
CA TRP A 171 -0.43 0.84 6.50
C TRP A 171 0.53 0.97 7.68
N LYS A 172 1.58 0.12 7.76
CA LYS A 172 2.71 0.21 8.70
C LYS A 172 3.36 1.58 8.75
N ARG A 173 3.29 2.33 7.64
CA ARG A 173 3.92 3.65 7.47
C ARG A 173 2.91 4.80 7.47
N ALA A 174 1.63 4.50 7.30
CA ALA A 174 0.57 5.49 7.17
C ALA A 174 0.01 5.89 8.55
N GLY A 175 0.00 7.19 8.85
CA GLY A 175 -0.56 7.72 10.10
C GLY A 175 0.31 7.59 11.35
N ALA A 176 1.62 7.34 11.20
CA ALA A 176 2.57 7.17 12.31
C ALA A 176 2.92 8.48 13.07
N LEU A 177 2.48 9.65 12.60
CA LEU A 177 2.99 10.94 13.08
C LEU A 177 1.96 11.85 13.79
N ASP A 178 0.65 11.70 13.56
CA ASP A 178 -0.35 12.62 14.15
C ASP A 178 -1.73 12.00 14.48
N GLY A 179 -1.96 10.72 14.18
CA GLY A 179 -3.24 10.06 14.42
C GLY A 179 -4.40 10.48 13.51
N SER A 180 -4.17 11.35 12.51
CA SER A 180 -5.17 11.74 11.51
C SER A 180 -4.69 11.45 10.09
N LEU A 181 -5.36 10.52 9.42
CA LEU A 181 -5.04 10.08 8.08
C LEU A 181 -6.00 10.71 7.08
N ASP A 182 -5.53 11.20 5.94
CA ASP A 182 -6.42 11.58 4.84
C ASP A 182 -7.07 10.33 4.23
N LEU A 183 -8.31 10.05 4.61
CA LEU A 183 -9.08 8.89 4.16
C LEU A 183 -9.44 8.98 2.66
N ALA A 184 -9.43 10.18 2.08
CA ALA A 184 -9.74 10.39 0.68
C ALA A 184 -8.51 10.24 -0.23
N ALA A 185 -7.29 10.31 0.30
CA ALA A 185 -6.07 10.34 -0.50
C ALA A 185 -5.95 9.14 -1.44
N ALA A 186 -5.54 9.40 -2.69
CA ALA A 186 -5.21 8.34 -3.64
C ALA A 186 -4.11 7.42 -3.09
N GLU A 187 -3.13 7.97 -2.37
CA GLU A 187 -2.04 7.22 -1.74
C GLU A 187 -2.52 6.21 -0.69
N HIS A 188 -3.71 6.42 -0.15
CA HIS A 188 -4.35 5.54 0.83
C HIS A 188 -5.43 4.64 0.21
N GLY A 189 -5.59 4.67 -1.12
CA GLY A 189 -6.59 3.89 -1.84
C GLY A 189 -7.94 4.59 -2.04
N GLY A 190 -8.02 5.89 -1.77
CA GLY A 190 -9.20 6.68 -2.14
C GLY A 190 -9.37 6.76 -3.65
N GLN A 191 -10.62 6.89 -4.11
CA GLN A 191 -10.96 6.95 -5.53
C GLN A 191 -12.12 7.92 -5.75
N VAL A 192 -12.06 8.72 -6.81
CA VAL A 192 -13.21 9.55 -7.22
C VAL A 192 -14.04 8.74 -8.21
N LEU A 193 -15.15 8.17 -7.73
CA LEU A 193 -15.98 7.23 -8.48
C LEU A 193 -16.63 7.90 -9.69
N THR A 194 -17.29 9.04 -9.48
CA THR A 194 -18.01 9.76 -10.53
C THR A 194 -18.24 11.22 -10.14
N CYS A 195 -18.64 12.05 -11.09
CA CYS A 195 -18.93 13.48 -10.89
C CYS A 195 -20.04 13.95 -11.84
N SER A 196 -20.69 15.07 -11.51
CA SER A 196 -21.73 15.68 -12.34
C SER A 196 -21.20 16.21 -13.68
N ASP A 197 -19.98 16.76 -13.66
CA ASP A 197 -19.32 17.34 -14.81
C ASP A 197 -17.78 17.29 -14.65
N MET A 198 -17.07 17.23 -15.78
CA MET A 198 -15.61 17.22 -15.84
C MET A 198 -15.17 17.95 -17.09
N PHE A 199 -15.30 19.29 -17.09
CA PHE A 199 -15.00 20.10 -18.27
C PHE A 199 -13.50 20.35 -18.43
N PHE A 200 -12.85 20.78 -17.35
CA PHE A 200 -11.40 20.96 -17.27
C PHE A 200 -10.86 20.26 -16.03
N GLY A 201 -9.69 19.64 -16.16
CA GLY A 201 -9.07 18.90 -15.05
C GLY A 201 -9.82 17.61 -14.69
N ASN A 202 -9.07 16.53 -14.49
CA ASN A 202 -9.66 15.24 -14.19
C ASN A 202 -10.18 15.22 -12.73
N ARG A 203 -11.36 14.65 -12.48
CA ARG A 203 -11.93 14.50 -11.12
C ARG A 203 -10.97 13.85 -10.11
N HIS A 204 -10.14 12.90 -10.55
CA HIS A 204 -9.14 12.23 -9.72
C HIS A 204 -8.11 13.20 -9.12
N ASN A 205 -7.91 14.37 -9.74
CA ASN A 205 -7.01 15.42 -9.24
C ASN A 205 -7.35 15.88 -7.81
N LEU A 206 -8.61 15.78 -7.38
CA LEU A 206 -9.07 16.19 -6.04
C LEU A 206 -8.29 15.53 -4.91
N ILE A 207 -7.85 14.29 -5.10
CA ILE A 207 -7.28 13.46 -4.04
C ILE A 207 -5.79 13.13 -4.24
N MET A 208 -5.18 13.66 -5.29
CA MET A 208 -3.78 13.43 -5.62
C MET A 208 -2.84 14.13 -4.63
N PRO A 209 -1.58 13.66 -4.46
CA PRO A 209 -0.64 14.23 -3.50
C PRO A 209 -0.38 15.73 -3.69
N GLY A 210 0.11 16.36 -2.63
CA GLY A 210 0.51 17.77 -2.63
C GLY A 210 -0.63 18.74 -2.92
N ARG A 211 -0.27 19.93 -3.39
CA ARG A 211 -1.21 20.97 -3.88
C ARG A 211 -1.20 20.99 -5.40
N ALA A 212 -2.24 21.53 -6.02
CA ALA A 212 -2.23 21.72 -7.46
C ALA A 212 -1.05 22.59 -7.92
N LEU A 213 -0.43 22.25 -9.05
CA LEU A 213 0.63 23.06 -9.68
C LEU A 213 0.07 24.26 -10.46
N ASN A 214 -1.14 24.12 -10.98
CA ASN A 214 -1.91 25.12 -11.73
C ASN A 214 -3.39 24.71 -11.75
N MET A 215 -4.26 25.46 -12.44
CA MET A 215 -5.70 25.15 -12.50
C MET A 215 -6.02 23.79 -13.16
N GLY A 216 -5.26 23.39 -14.18
CA GLY A 216 -5.45 22.10 -14.86
C GLY A 216 -5.13 20.89 -13.98
N ASP A 217 -4.44 21.12 -12.86
CA ASP A 217 -4.14 20.11 -11.85
C ASP A 217 -5.22 20.04 -10.74
N GLY A 218 -6.37 20.69 -10.90
CA GLY A 218 -7.58 20.54 -10.06
C GLY A 218 -8.73 19.84 -10.79
N TRP A 219 -9.92 19.85 -10.21
CA TRP A 219 -11.19 19.50 -10.86
C TRP A 219 -11.99 20.76 -11.13
N GLU A 220 -12.49 20.95 -12.36
CA GLU A 220 -13.26 22.13 -12.76
C GLU A 220 -14.46 21.76 -13.65
N THR A 221 -15.60 22.40 -13.36
CA THR A 221 -16.85 22.20 -14.09
C THR A 221 -17.21 23.38 -14.99
N ARG A 222 -18.13 23.17 -15.95
CA ARG A 222 -18.68 24.25 -16.79
C ARG A 222 -19.46 25.23 -15.93
N ARG A 223 -19.38 26.52 -16.31
CA ARG A 223 -20.24 27.55 -15.76
C ARG A 223 -21.72 27.20 -15.94
N ARG A 224 -22.45 27.10 -14.84
CA ARG A 224 -23.87 26.82 -14.77
C ARG A 224 -24.66 28.13 -14.85
N ARG A 225 -25.78 28.10 -15.60
CA ARG A 225 -26.71 29.24 -15.76
C ARG A 225 -28.10 28.97 -15.22
N GLY A 226 -28.42 27.72 -14.91
CA GLY A 226 -29.71 27.27 -14.37
C GLY A 226 -29.61 26.81 -12.91
N PRO A 227 -30.72 26.32 -12.32
CA PRO A 227 -30.70 25.79 -10.96
C PRO A 227 -29.81 24.54 -10.83
N GLY A 228 -29.45 24.20 -9.60
CA GLY A 228 -28.63 23.03 -9.28
C GLY A 228 -27.22 23.41 -8.85
N HIS A 229 -26.36 22.39 -8.85
CA HIS A 229 -24.97 22.46 -8.40
C HIS A 229 -24.17 21.32 -9.02
N ASP A 230 -22.85 21.37 -8.89
CA ASP A 230 -21.97 20.29 -9.32
C ASP A 230 -21.45 19.47 -8.14
N TRP A 231 -21.13 18.22 -8.39
CA TRP A 231 -20.73 17.28 -7.34
C TRP A 231 -19.70 16.26 -7.81
N ALA A 232 -18.92 15.73 -6.87
CA ALA A 232 -18.02 14.61 -7.06
C ALA A 232 -18.22 13.60 -5.92
N ILE A 233 -18.36 12.31 -6.26
CA ILE A 233 -18.52 11.22 -5.31
C ILE A 233 -17.19 10.47 -5.19
N LEU A 234 -16.74 10.30 -3.95
CA LEU A 234 -15.48 9.67 -3.60
C LEU A 234 -15.75 8.43 -2.75
N LYS A 235 -14.96 7.38 -3.01
CA LYS A 235 -14.76 6.25 -2.10
C LYS A 235 -13.49 6.51 -1.30
N LEU A 236 -13.58 6.33 0.01
CA LEU A 236 -12.43 6.43 0.90
C LEU A 236 -11.56 5.20 0.79
N GLY A 237 -10.25 5.37 0.99
CA GLY A 237 -9.30 4.25 1.02
C GLY A 237 -9.51 3.32 2.21
N ALA A 238 -10.15 3.83 3.27
CA ALA A 238 -10.54 3.09 4.46
C ALA A 238 -11.85 3.65 5.04
N PRO A 239 -12.73 2.78 5.59
CA PRO A 239 -13.79 3.23 6.48
C PRO A 239 -13.19 3.98 7.68
N GLY A 240 -13.76 5.13 8.02
CA GLY A 240 -13.26 5.90 9.16
C GLY A 240 -14.14 7.07 9.53
N ALA A 241 -13.90 7.61 10.73
CA ALA A 241 -14.56 8.81 11.23
C ALA A 241 -13.73 10.04 10.87
N VAL A 242 -14.31 10.96 10.11
CA VAL A 242 -13.67 12.22 9.70
C VAL A 242 -13.64 13.19 10.88
N LYS A 243 -12.48 13.79 11.12
CA LYS A 243 -12.23 14.75 12.21
C LYS A 243 -11.86 16.15 11.69
N ARG A 244 -11.35 16.23 10.46
CA ARG A 244 -11.00 17.50 9.83
C ARG A 244 -11.16 17.39 8.32
N VAL A 245 -11.76 18.40 7.72
CA VAL A 245 -11.89 18.52 6.27
C VAL A 245 -10.99 19.65 5.79
N GLU A 246 -10.36 19.45 4.63
CA GLU A 246 -9.73 20.52 3.87
C GLU A 246 -10.34 20.63 2.48
N ILE A 247 -10.79 21.84 2.10
CA ILE A 247 -11.14 22.19 0.72
C ILE A 247 -10.15 23.24 0.25
N ASP A 248 -9.29 22.90 -0.71
CA ASP A 248 -8.31 23.82 -1.29
C ASP A 248 -8.83 24.33 -2.64
N THR A 249 -8.97 25.65 -2.80
CA THR A 249 -9.30 26.32 -4.06
C THR A 249 -8.05 26.90 -4.75
N ASN A 250 -6.85 26.38 -4.43
CA ASN A 250 -5.58 26.79 -5.04
C ASN A 250 -5.70 26.94 -6.56
N HIS A 251 -5.07 27.98 -7.10
CA HIS A 251 -5.15 28.43 -8.49
C HIS A 251 -6.53 28.86 -9.04
N PHE A 252 -7.65 28.54 -8.39
CA PHE A 252 -8.99 29.00 -8.80
C PHE A 252 -9.27 30.40 -8.22
N LYS A 253 -8.90 31.44 -8.98
CA LYS A 253 -8.99 32.84 -8.54
C LYS A 253 -10.31 33.53 -8.91
N GLY A 254 -10.84 33.22 -10.10
CA GLY A 254 -12.07 33.83 -10.63
C GLY A 254 -13.19 32.84 -10.91
N ASN A 255 -12.93 31.54 -10.70
CA ASN A 255 -13.80 30.43 -11.01
C ASN A 255 -13.80 29.38 -9.89
N TYR A 256 -13.53 29.80 -8.65
CA TYR A 256 -13.79 28.97 -7.48
C TYR A 256 -15.31 28.92 -7.22
N PRO A 257 -15.82 27.87 -6.57
CA PRO A 257 -17.23 27.81 -6.19
C PRO A 257 -17.55 28.84 -5.11
N ASP A 258 -18.75 29.40 -5.13
CA ASP A 258 -19.17 30.39 -4.13
C ASP A 258 -19.29 29.76 -2.72
N THR A 259 -19.83 28.53 -2.68
CA THR A 259 -19.98 27.74 -1.47
C THR A 259 -19.77 26.26 -1.78
N ALA A 260 -19.42 25.47 -0.77
CA ALA A 260 -19.38 24.01 -0.85
C ALA A 260 -20.07 23.34 0.34
N MET A 261 -20.48 22.09 0.16
CA MET A 261 -21.08 21.22 1.17
C MET A 261 -20.51 19.82 1.00
N ILE A 262 -20.31 19.10 2.09
CA ILE A 262 -19.91 17.69 2.03
C ILE A 262 -20.97 16.84 2.70
N GLU A 263 -21.40 15.81 1.98
CA GLU A 263 -22.21 14.75 2.54
C GLU A 263 -21.43 13.43 2.53
N ALA A 264 -21.84 12.47 3.35
CA ALA A 264 -21.20 11.18 3.41
C ALA A 264 -22.17 10.05 3.79
N CYS A 265 -21.73 8.81 3.56
CA CYS A 265 -22.48 7.62 3.96
C CYS A 265 -21.53 6.44 4.24
N TYR A 266 -22.07 5.43 4.93
CA TYR A 266 -21.47 4.11 5.05
C TYR A 266 -22.21 3.16 4.11
N ALA A 267 -21.59 2.81 2.98
CA ALA A 267 -22.19 1.98 1.94
C ALA A 267 -21.13 1.07 1.31
N GLU A 268 -20.78 -0.03 1.96
CA GLU A 268 -19.85 -1.01 1.39
C GLU A 268 -20.46 -1.70 0.17
N GLY A 269 -19.69 -1.81 -0.91
CA GLY A 269 -20.12 -2.49 -2.14
C GLY A 269 -21.08 -1.70 -3.02
N ALA A 270 -21.50 -0.49 -2.63
CA ALA A 270 -22.33 0.37 -3.47
C ALA A 270 -21.58 0.80 -4.74
N SER A 271 -22.28 0.76 -5.87
CA SER A 271 -21.73 1.23 -7.15
C SER A 271 -21.75 2.76 -7.26
N ALA A 272 -21.03 3.31 -8.23
CA ALA A 272 -21.07 4.74 -8.53
C ALA A 272 -22.49 5.17 -8.94
N GLU A 273 -23.19 4.30 -9.67
CA GLU A 273 -24.56 4.50 -10.14
C GLU A 273 -25.57 4.54 -8.99
N ASP A 274 -25.41 3.68 -7.98
CA ASP A 274 -26.26 3.68 -6.78
C ASP A 274 -26.12 5.00 -6.01
N LEU A 275 -24.87 5.40 -5.75
CA LEU A 275 -24.53 6.59 -4.98
C LEU A 275 -24.92 7.91 -5.69
N ALA A 276 -24.99 7.90 -7.02
CA ALA A 276 -25.37 9.05 -7.84
C ALA A 276 -26.90 9.26 -7.92
N ARG A 277 -27.72 8.34 -7.40
CA ARG A 277 -29.17 8.49 -7.43
C ARG A 277 -29.63 9.70 -6.60
N PRO A 278 -30.58 10.51 -7.10
CA PRO A 278 -31.05 11.71 -6.38
C PRO A 278 -31.69 11.42 -5.02
N ASP A 279 -32.25 10.23 -4.84
CA ASP A 279 -32.92 9.76 -3.61
C ASP A 279 -31.97 9.02 -2.66
N TRP A 280 -30.67 8.93 -2.97
CA TRP A 280 -29.70 8.33 -2.07
C TRP A 280 -29.63 9.10 -0.75
N ALA A 281 -29.73 8.38 0.37
CA ALA A 281 -29.79 8.95 1.72
C ALA A 281 -28.41 9.40 2.21
N TRP A 282 -27.91 10.48 1.64
CA TRP A 282 -26.70 11.16 2.07
C TRP A 282 -26.89 11.85 3.43
N ARG A 283 -25.88 11.78 4.29
CA ARG A 283 -25.86 12.47 5.60
C ARG A 283 -24.92 13.65 5.52
N GLU A 284 -25.38 14.82 5.96
CA GLU A 284 -24.55 16.03 5.95
C GLU A 284 -23.36 15.89 6.91
N LEU A 285 -22.14 16.01 6.38
CA LEU A 285 -20.88 16.00 7.13
C LEU A 285 -20.38 17.43 7.36
N LEU A 286 -20.36 18.25 6.31
CA LEU A 286 -20.03 19.68 6.37
C LEU A 286 -21.21 20.47 5.78
N PRO A 287 -21.87 21.34 6.56
CA PRO A 287 -22.93 22.22 6.07
C PRO A 287 -22.44 23.13 4.94
N ARG A 288 -23.38 23.67 4.16
CA ARG A 288 -23.06 24.59 3.07
C ARG A 288 -22.35 25.84 3.58
N THR A 289 -21.08 26.00 3.19
CA THR A 289 -20.17 27.02 3.72
C THR A 289 -19.53 27.82 2.60
N LYS A 290 -19.26 29.11 2.87
CA LYS A 290 -18.62 30.04 1.92
C LYS A 290 -17.18 29.63 1.64
N LEU A 291 -16.77 29.72 0.37
CA LEU A 291 -15.37 29.57 -0.02
C LEU A 291 -14.78 30.91 -0.48
N GLU A 292 -13.45 30.97 -0.47
CA GLU A 292 -12.62 32.06 -0.94
C GLU A 292 -11.75 31.63 -2.12
N PRO A 293 -11.36 32.57 -3.00
CA PRO A 293 -10.48 32.28 -4.13
C PRO A 293 -9.07 31.93 -3.66
N HIS A 294 -8.45 30.92 -4.25
CA HIS A 294 -7.04 30.60 -4.02
C HIS A 294 -6.69 30.33 -2.54
N THR A 295 -7.60 29.70 -1.80
CA THR A 295 -7.53 29.57 -0.35
C THR A 295 -7.65 28.10 0.09
N ARG A 296 -6.94 27.75 1.18
CA ARG A 296 -7.14 26.49 1.91
C ARG A 296 -8.16 26.73 3.01
N HIS A 297 -9.25 25.97 2.99
CA HIS A 297 -10.30 26.04 3.98
C HIS A 297 -10.21 24.80 4.87
N PHE A 298 -10.12 24.99 6.18
CA PHE A 298 -10.04 23.90 7.15
C PHE A 298 -11.28 23.94 8.03
N TYR A 299 -11.93 22.79 8.16
CA TYR A 299 -13.14 22.66 8.97
C TYR A 299 -12.94 21.56 10.00
N VAL A 300 -13.30 21.87 11.25
CA VAL A 300 -13.23 20.96 12.39
C VAL A 300 -14.51 21.10 13.20
N ASP A 301 -14.80 22.31 13.67
CA ASP A 301 -15.94 22.60 14.55
C ASP A 301 -17.27 22.61 13.79
N GLU A 302 -17.23 22.87 12.48
CA GLU A 302 -18.40 22.87 11.59
C GLU A 302 -18.85 21.45 11.20
N LEU A 303 -18.02 20.44 11.48
CA LEU A 303 -18.31 19.07 11.09
C LEU A 303 -19.37 18.45 11.99
N LYS A 304 -20.33 17.78 11.36
CA LYS A 304 -21.31 16.95 12.06
C LYS A 304 -20.70 15.59 12.38
N ASP A 305 -20.82 15.13 13.62
CA ASP A 305 -20.46 13.76 13.97
C ASP A 305 -21.49 12.79 13.38
N ILE A 306 -21.08 12.13 12.31
CA ILE A 306 -21.88 11.13 11.62
C ILE A 306 -21.30 9.70 11.77
N GLY A 307 -20.29 9.51 12.62
CA GLY A 307 -19.61 8.23 12.79
C GLY A 307 -18.75 7.84 11.59
N GLU A 308 -18.58 6.53 11.37
CA GLU A 308 -17.76 6.02 10.27
C GLU A 308 -18.46 6.19 8.92
N ILE A 309 -17.67 6.55 7.92
CA ILE A 309 -18.11 6.70 6.53
C ILE A 309 -17.18 5.92 5.60
N THR A 310 -17.70 5.51 4.45
CA THR A 310 -16.92 4.86 3.38
C THR A 310 -16.92 5.66 2.09
N HIS A 311 -17.88 6.58 1.94
CA HIS A 311 -18.00 7.46 0.79
C HIS A 311 -18.34 8.88 1.22
N ALA A 312 -17.89 9.84 0.42
CA ALA A 312 -18.22 11.26 0.57
C ALA A 312 -18.65 11.85 -0.78
N ARG A 313 -19.55 12.82 -0.75
CA ARG A 313 -19.95 13.63 -1.89
C ARG A 313 -19.59 15.08 -1.62
N LEU A 314 -18.64 15.61 -2.40
CA LEU A 314 -18.35 17.04 -2.44
C LEU A 314 -19.38 17.70 -3.36
N ASN A 315 -20.11 18.67 -2.84
CA ASN A 315 -21.05 19.49 -3.61
C ASN A 315 -20.50 20.92 -3.68
N ILE A 316 -20.41 21.49 -4.88
CA ILE A 316 -19.93 22.85 -5.14
C ILE A 316 -21.03 23.67 -5.82
N TYR A 317 -21.23 24.91 -5.37
CA TYR A 317 -22.34 25.74 -5.82
C TYR A 317 -21.88 27.09 -6.39
N PRO A 318 -22.50 27.56 -7.48
CA PRO A 318 -23.33 26.78 -8.42
C PRO A 318 -22.51 25.80 -9.29
N ASP A 319 -21.21 26.08 -9.43
CA ASP A 319 -20.20 25.41 -10.25
C ASP A 319 -18.82 25.94 -9.85
N GLY A 320 -17.75 25.51 -10.51
CA GLY A 320 -16.41 26.08 -10.35
C GLY A 320 -15.33 25.01 -10.26
N GLY A 321 -14.17 25.40 -9.72
CA GLY A 321 -13.02 24.52 -9.60
C GLY A 321 -12.46 24.39 -8.17
N VAL A 322 -12.06 23.16 -7.84
CA VAL A 322 -11.46 22.79 -6.56
C VAL A 322 -10.12 22.11 -6.83
N SER A 323 -9.09 22.55 -6.11
CA SER A 323 -7.74 22.02 -6.22
C SER A 323 -7.63 20.66 -5.54
N ARG A 324 -7.97 20.58 -4.25
CA ARG A 324 -7.87 19.37 -3.45
C ARG A 324 -9.01 19.27 -2.45
N LEU A 325 -9.37 18.03 -2.15
CA LEU A 325 -10.21 17.65 -1.02
C LEU A 325 -9.42 16.69 -0.12
N ARG A 326 -9.37 16.98 1.18
CA ARG A 326 -8.79 16.08 2.18
C ARG A 326 -9.83 15.78 3.25
N LEU A 327 -9.92 14.52 3.64
CA LEU A 327 -10.81 14.04 4.70
C LEU A 327 -9.98 13.36 5.77
N TYR A 328 -9.41 14.16 6.67
CA TYR A 328 -8.56 13.67 7.74
C TYR A 328 -9.41 13.02 8.82
N GLY A 329 -9.11 11.77 9.15
CA GLY A 329 -9.89 10.99 10.10
C GLY A 329 -9.10 9.87 10.77
N SER A 330 -9.79 9.07 11.55
CA SER A 330 -9.23 7.89 12.20
C SER A 330 -9.91 6.61 11.72
N ILE A 331 -9.11 5.57 11.50
CA ILE A 331 -9.55 4.21 11.20
C ILE A 331 -9.60 3.43 12.52
N ARG A 332 -10.71 2.75 12.81
CA ARG A 332 -10.83 1.85 13.96
C ARG A 332 -9.88 0.65 13.85
N LYS A 333 -9.59 -0.03 14.97
CA LYS A 333 -8.68 -1.18 15.00
C LYS A 333 -9.14 -2.28 14.03
N GLU A 334 -10.44 -2.54 13.98
CA GLU A 334 -11.06 -3.54 13.11
C GLU A 334 -10.88 -3.19 11.63
N GLY A 335 -11.05 -1.90 11.27
CA GLY A 335 -10.81 -1.40 9.92
C GLY A 335 -9.34 -1.57 9.50
N ARG A 336 -8.39 -1.24 10.39
CA ARG A 336 -6.96 -1.48 10.14
C ARG A 336 -6.68 -2.96 9.91
N MET A 337 -7.24 -3.85 10.72
CA MET A 337 -7.05 -5.29 10.57
C MET A 337 -7.56 -5.83 9.23
N THR A 338 -8.72 -5.35 8.78
CA THR A 338 -9.26 -5.70 7.45
C THR A 338 -8.33 -5.23 6.33
N LEU A 339 -7.76 -4.05 6.46
CA LEU A 339 -6.81 -3.50 5.48
C LEU A 339 -5.47 -4.25 5.48
N GLY A 340 -4.91 -4.56 6.66
CA GLY A 340 -3.73 -5.40 6.79
C GLY A 340 -3.96 -6.81 6.23
N LEU A 341 -5.17 -7.35 6.39
CA LEU A 341 -5.52 -8.64 5.81
C LEU A 341 -5.61 -8.56 4.29
N LYS A 342 -6.22 -7.49 3.73
CA LYS A 342 -6.22 -7.25 2.28
C LYS A 342 -4.79 -7.24 1.75
N ARG A 343 -3.86 -6.54 2.42
CA ARG A 343 -2.43 -6.54 2.07
C ARG A 343 -1.87 -7.97 2.09
N LEU A 344 -1.99 -8.69 3.20
CA LEU A 344 -1.44 -10.06 3.35
C LEU A 344 -1.96 -11.02 2.26
N ASN A 345 -3.24 -10.95 1.90
CA ASN A 345 -3.83 -11.79 0.85
C ASN A 345 -3.28 -11.49 -0.54
N THR A 346 -2.76 -10.27 -0.77
CA THR A 346 -2.24 -9.83 -2.07
C THR A 346 -0.73 -9.98 -2.23
N LEU A 347 -0.01 -10.34 -1.18
CA LEU A 347 1.44 -10.57 -1.25
C LEU A 347 1.78 -11.80 -2.10
N LEU A 348 2.93 -11.77 -2.77
CA LEU A 348 3.54 -12.96 -3.38
C LEU A 348 3.79 -14.04 -2.32
N GLY A 349 3.97 -15.30 -2.76
CA GLY A 349 4.19 -16.44 -1.87
C GLY A 349 5.31 -16.19 -0.86
N ASP A 350 6.49 -15.82 -1.37
CA ASP A 350 7.68 -15.60 -0.53
C ASP A 350 7.52 -14.40 0.42
N ASP A 351 6.88 -13.31 -0.03
CA ASP A 351 6.65 -12.13 0.81
C ASP A 351 5.66 -12.41 1.94
N ALA A 352 4.62 -13.19 1.67
CA ALA A 352 3.67 -13.60 2.69
C ALA A 352 4.27 -14.59 3.67
N GLU A 353 5.10 -15.51 3.17
CA GLU A 353 5.91 -16.39 3.99
C GLU A 353 6.78 -15.57 4.96
N ALA A 354 7.49 -14.55 4.48
CA ALA A 354 8.33 -13.70 5.33
C ALA A 354 7.52 -12.99 6.44
N GLU A 355 6.35 -12.42 6.11
CA GLU A 355 5.48 -11.76 7.09
C GLU A 355 4.88 -12.73 8.12
N LEU A 356 4.50 -13.94 7.70
CA LEU A 356 3.99 -14.99 8.58
C LEU A 356 5.09 -15.61 9.45
N ARG A 357 6.29 -15.78 8.89
CA ARG A 357 7.49 -16.26 9.59
C ARG A 357 7.90 -15.33 10.72
N ALA A 358 7.74 -14.02 10.53
CA ALA A 358 7.94 -13.05 11.60
C ALA A 358 6.98 -13.26 12.79
N CYS A 359 5.81 -13.88 12.58
CA CYS A 359 4.85 -14.21 13.63
C CYS A 359 5.19 -15.54 14.32
N CYS A 360 5.49 -16.59 13.54
CA CYS A 360 5.80 -17.94 14.01
C CYS A 360 6.92 -18.56 13.16
N HIS A 361 7.97 -19.06 13.80
CA HIS A 361 9.18 -19.56 13.12
C HIS A 361 9.11 -21.04 12.73
N SER A 362 7.95 -21.70 12.87
CA SER A 362 7.77 -23.06 12.34
C SER A 362 7.56 -23.03 10.83
N GLU A 363 8.42 -23.70 10.06
CA GLU A 363 8.34 -23.75 8.59
C GLU A 363 7.01 -24.38 8.13
N GLU A 364 6.61 -25.48 8.77
CA GLU A 364 5.38 -26.18 8.44
C GLU A 364 4.14 -25.33 8.75
N TRP A 365 4.16 -24.57 9.85
CA TRP A 365 3.09 -23.62 10.15
C TRP A 365 2.98 -22.54 9.07
N VAL A 366 4.12 -21.92 8.70
CA VAL A 366 4.15 -20.84 7.71
C VAL A 366 3.67 -21.33 6.35
N ARG A 367 4.18 -22.47 5.88
CA ARG A 367 3.78 -23.10 4.61
C ARG A 367 2.26 -23.31 4.56
N ARG A 368 1.69 -23.93 5.59
CA ARG A 368 0.24 -24.20 5.65
C ARG A 368 -0.60 -22.93 5.75
N MET A 369 -0.11 -21.90 6.41
CA MET A 369 -0.81 -20.61 6.47
C MET A 369 -0.77 -19.86 5.13
N VAL A 370 0.34 -19.94 4.40
CA VAL A 370 0.44 -19.39 3.03
C VAL A 370 -0.53 -20.09 2.09
N GLU A 371 -0.63 -21.42 2.16
CA GLU A 371 -1.54 -22.25 1.34
C GLU A 371 -3.03 -21.99 1.63
N ARG A 372 -3.36 -21.54 2.85
CA ARG A 372 -4.75 -21.21 3.24
C ARG A 372 -5.21 -19.83 2.79
N ARG A 373 -4.32 -18.98 2.26
CA ARG A 373 -4.72 -17.68 1.70
C ARG A 373 -5.57 -17.89 0.42
N PRO A 374 -6.54 -17.01 0.14
CA PRO A 374 -6.89 -15.80 0.89
C PRO A 374 -7.88 -16.04 2.04
N PHE A 375 -7.74 -15.30 3.13
CA PHE A 375 -8.73 -15.30 4.24
C PHE A 375 -9.78 -14.21 4.03
N ARG A 376 -11.04 -14.47 4.38
CA ARG A 376 -12.14 -13.50 4.15
C ARG A 376 -12.20 -12.43 5.24
N ARG A 377 -11.98 -12.81 6.49
CA ARG A 377 -12.01 -11.94 7.66
C ARG A 377 -10.78 -12.18 8.54
N PRO A 378 -10.37 -11.20 9.37
CA PRO A 378 -9.29 -11.40 10.33
C PRO A 378 -9.52 -12.60 11.27
N ALA A 379 -10.78 -12.85 11.65
CA ALA A 379 -11.15 -14.02 12.46
C ALA A 379 -10.74 -15.35 11.79
N ASP A 380 -10.97 -15.49 10.48
CA ASP A 380 -10.67 -16.71 9.74
C ASP A 380 -9.15 -16.98 9.68
N LEU A 381 -8.32 -15.93 9.60
CA LEU A 381 -6.86 -16.05 9.71
C LEU A 381 -6.45 -16.63 11.06
N PHE A 382 -7.05 -16.13 12.14
CA PHE A 382 -6.68 -16.59 13.48
C PHE A 382 -7.17 -18.00 13.80
N GLU A 383 -8.39 -18.34 13.36
CA GLU A 383 -8.93 -19.70 13.50
C GLU A 383 -8.03 -20.69 12.75
N ALA A 384 -7.64 -20.36 11.52
CA ALA A 384 -6.69 -21.15 10.74
C ALA A 384 -5.32 -21.28 11.42
N ALA A 385 -4.80 -20.19 11.98
CA ALA A 385 -3.54 -20.18 12.71
C ALA A 385 -3.55 -21.16 13.89
N ASP A 386 -4.63 -21.12 14.68
CA ASP A 386 -4.82 -22.00 15.83
C ASP A 386 -5.03 -23.46 15.40
N GLU A 387 -5.82 -23.73 14.35
CA GLU A 387 -6.01 -25.07 13.79
C GLU A 387 -4.70 -25.69 13.31
N VAL A 388 -3.93 -24.95 12.50
CA VAL A 388 -2.64 -25.43 12.01
C VAL A 388 -1.73 -25.74 13.20
N TRP A 389 -1.59 -24.80 14.14
CA TRP A 389 -0.72 -24.95 15.32
C TRP A 389 -1.03 -26.21 16.15
N ARG A 390 -2.31 -26.51 16.42
CA ARG A 390 -2.73 -27.68 17.19
C ARG A 390 -2.41 -29.01 16.52
N THR A 391 -2.24 -29.02 15.19
CA THR A 391 -1.97 -30.23 14.40
C THR A 391 -0.49 -30.44 14.10
N LEU A 392 0.37 -29.52 14.52
CA LEU A 392 1.82 -29.64 14.36
C LEU A 392 2.39 -30.70 15.31
N ARG A 393 3.55 -31.23 14.94
CA ARG A 393 4.28 -32.20 15.76
C ARG A 393 5.21 -31.49 16.75
N PRO A 394 5.66 -32.19 17.81
CA PRO A 394 6.64 -31.66 18.75
C PRO A 394 7.87 -31.02 18.10
N GLU A 395 8.37 -31.57 16.99
CA GLU A 395 9.56 -31.05 16.30
C GLU A 395 9.31 -29.67 15.70
N ASP A 396 8.12 -29.45 15.16
CA ASP A 396 7.71 -28.19 14.54
C ASP A 396 7.49 -27.11 15.63
N TRP A 397 7.01 -27.49 16.83
CA TRP A 397 6.97 -26.59 17.98
C TRP A 397 8.37 -26.20 18.46
N LEU A 398 9.26 -27.18 18.62
CA LEU A 398 10.64 -26.93 19.05
C LEU A 398 11.39 -26.04 18.06
N GLU A 399 11.15 -26.19 16.76
CA GLU A 399 11.65 -25.28 15.73
C GLU A 399 11.21 -23.83 16.01
N ALA A 400 9.91 -23.60 16.23
CA ALA A 400 9.41 -22.27 16.56
C ALA A 400 10.03 -21.71 17.85
N PHE A 401 10.31 -22.54 18.85
CA PHE A 401 10.85 -22.12 20.13
C PHE A 401 12.29 -21.62 20.02
N ARG A 402 13.12 -22.28 19.19
CA ARG A 402 14.54 -21.94 19.01
C ARG A 402 14.78 -20.51 18.50
N ALA A 403 13.79 -19.94 17.82
CA ALA A 403 13.90 -18.58 17.32
C ALA A 403 13.80 -17.50 18.41
N HIS A 404 13.26 -17.82 19.59
CA HIS A 404 13.04 -16.81 20.63
C HIS A 404 14.31 -16.47 21.41
N PRO A 405 14.59 -15.18 21.64
CA PRO A 405 15.64 -14.79 22.56
C PRO A 405 15.24 -15.17 24.00
N ARG A 406 16.24 -15.41 24.85
CA ARG A 406 15.99 -15.61 26.29
C ARG A 406 15.42 -14.32 26.89
N ILE A 407 14.50 -14.46 27.84
CA ILE A 407 13.90 -13.31 28.51
C ILE A 407 14.95 -12.61 29.39
N GLY A 408 15.17 -11.33 29.11
CA GLY A 408 16.19 -10.52 29.81
C GLY A 408 17.57 -10.47 29.11
N ASP A 409 17.81 -11.31 28.10
CA ASP A 409 18.98 -11.15 27.23
C ASP A 409 18.69 -10.06 26.19
N ARG A 410 19.55 -9.05 26.11
CA ARG A 410 19.51 -8.11 24.97
C ARG A 410 20.14 -8.81 23.77
N PRO A 411 19.42 -9.01 22.64
CA PRO A 411 20.05 -9.53 21.44
C PRO A 411 21.17 -8.59 21.00
N SER A 412 22.33 -9.15 20.65
CA SER A 412 23.46 -8.35 20.17
C SER A 412 23.20 -7.79 18.77
N ASP A 413 23.71 -6.59 18.48
CA ASP A 413 23.55 -5.91 17.19
C ASP A 413 24.23 -6.63 16.00
N LYS A 414 25.00 -7.71 16.24
CA LYS A 414 25.81 -8.40 15.21
C LYS A 414 25.09 -9.50 14.43
N GLU A 415 23.86 -9.86 14.79
CA GLU A 415 23.05 -10.88 14.12
C GLU A 415 21.85 -10.28 13.38
N ILE A 416 22.04 -9.13 12.73
CA ILE A 416 20.97 -8.44 12.00
C ILE A 416 21.01 -8.89 10.54
N THR A 417 20.15 -9.85 10.18
CA THR A 417 19.74 -10.10 8.79
C THR A 417 18.35 -9.49 8.56
N ARG A 418 18.05 -9.08 7.31
CA ARG A 418 16.78 -8.42 6.93
C ARG A 418 15.52 -9.20 7.39
N ASP A 419 15.58 -10.53 7.45
CA ASP A 419 14.44 -11.40 7.83
C ASP A 419 14.12 -11.40 9.34
N THR A 420 15.03 -10.94 10.20
CA THR A 420 14.85 -11.00 11.67
C THR A 420 14.46 -9.66 12.31
N GLY A 421 14.42 -8.57 11.53
CA GLY A 421 14.21 -7.21 12.04
C GLY A 421 12.85 -7.00 12.73
N SER A 422 11.76 -7.45 12.10
CA SER A 422 10.40 -7.33 12.67
C SER A 422 10.21 -8.23 13.90
N PHE A 423 10.76 -9.45 13.87
CA PHE A 423 10.71 -10.38 14.98
C PHE A 423 11.44 -9.86 16.22
N LYS A 424 12.68 -9.34 16.05
CA LYS A 424 13.45 -8.75 17.15
C LYS A 424 12.74 -7.53 17.73
N LYS A 425 12.17 -6.66 16.88
CA LYS A 425 11.38 -5.51 17.33
C LYS A 425 10.19 -5.94 18.18
N TRP A 426 9.40 -6.91 17.71
CA TRP A 426 8.25 -7.40 18.46
C TRP A 426 8.64 -8.08 19.77
N SER A 427 9.71 -8.88 19.77
CA SER A 427 10.21 -9.51 20.98
C SER A 427 10.65 -8.48 22.05
N SER A 428 11.33 -7.41 21.63
CA SER A 428 11.71 -6.30 22.51
C SER A 428 10.49 -5.57 23.11
N GLU A 429 9.46 -5.29 22.30
CA GLU A 429 8.20 -4.70 22.76
C GLU A 429 7.43 -5.62 23.72
N GLU A 430 7.36 -6.91 23.41
CA GLU A 430 6.70 -7.95 24.21
C GLU A 430 7.34 -8.09 25.60
N GLN A 431 8.66 -7.89 25.71
CA GLN A 431 9.43 -7.97 26.95
C GLN A 431 9.59 -6.61 27.67
N SER A 432 8.81 -5.60 27.29
CA SER A 432 8.89 -4.27 27.91
C SER A 432 8.67 -4.28 29.43
N GLY A 433 7.92 -5.22 29.98
CA GLY A 433 7.72 -5.40 31.42
C GLY A 433 8.97 -5.83 32.22
N VAL A 434 10.06 -6.18 31.52
CA VAL A 434 11.39 -6.42 32.11
C VAL A 434 12.16 -5.10 32.29
N GLN A 435 11.81 -4.05 31.55
CA GLN A 435 12.47 -2.76 31.63
C GLN A 435 12.14 -2.07 32.97
N GLY A 436 13.18 -1.74 33.74
CA GLY A 436 13.04 -1.09 35.04
C GLY A 436 12.92 -2.04 36.24
N ALA A 437 12.95 -3.36 36.02
CA ALA A 437 13.00 -4.32 37.11
C ALA A 437 14.34 -4.24 37.89
N GLY A 438 14.30 -4.54 39.19
CA GLY A 438 15.50 -4.52 40.04
C GLY A 438 16.53 -5.57 39.60
N GLN A 439 17.82 -5.24 39.69
CA GLN A 439 18.91 -6.16 39.33
C GLN A 439 18.79 -7.57 39.95
N PRO A 440 18.34 -7.75 41.22
CA PRO A 440 18.17 -9.09 41.79
C PRO A 440 17.14 -9.96 41.05
N VAL A 441 16.02 -9.36 40.63
CA VAL A 441 14.95 -10.06 39.90
C VAL A 441 15.43 -10.48 38.51
N LEU A 442 16.16 -9.59 37.84
CA LEU A 442 16.73 -9.85 36.52
C LEU A 442 17.79 -10.96 36.56
N ALA A 443 18.69 -10.92 37.55
CA ALA A 443 19.72 -11.94 37.72
C ALA A 443 19.11 -13.32 38.02
N GLU A 444 18.10 -13.36 38.88
CA GLU A 444 17.39 -14.61 39.19
C GLU A 444 16.60 -15.13 37.97
N LEU A 445 15.95 -14.25 37.21
CA LEU A 445 15.23 -14.63 35.99
C LEU A 445 16.18 -15.23 34.94
N ALA A 446 17.35 -14.62 34.74
CA ALA A 446 18.39 -15.17 33.88
C ALA A 446 18.89 -16.54 34.36
N HIS A 447 19.14 -16.69 35.67
CA HIS A 447 19.53 -17.97 36.27
C HIS A 447 18.45 -19.06 36.04
N MET A 448 17.18 -18.71 36.23
CA MET A 448 16.06 -19.63 36.03
C MET A 448 15.87 -20.00 34.57
N ASN A 449 16.05 -19.08 33.62
CA ASN A 449 16.03 -19.37 32.18
C ASN A 449 17.06 -20.44 31.80
N HIS A 450 18.30 -20.32 32.29
CA HIS A 450 19.34 -21.31 32.02
C HIS A 450 19.02 -22.68 32.64
N ARG A 451 18.50 -22.71 33.87
CA ARG A 451 18.08 -23.97 34.52
C ARG A 451 16.91 -24.63 33.80
N TYR A 452 15.96 -23.83 33.33
CA TYR A 452 14.82 -24.30 32.55
C TYR A 452 15.29 -24.96 31.25
N GLU A 453 16.14 -24.27 30.49
CA GLU A 453 16.69 -24.78 29.22
C GLU A 453 17.49 -26.07 29.43
N ALA A 454 18.31 -26.13 30.48
CA ALA A 454 19.06 -27.34 30.83
C ALA A 454 18.16 -28.53 31.21
N LYS A 455 17.01 -28.29 31.84
CA LYS A 455 16.06 -29.34 32.25
C LYS A 455 15.21 -29.82 31.07
N PHE A 456 14.63 -28.91 30.30
CA PHE A 456 13.59 -29.22 29.32
C PHE A 456 14.12 -29.28 27.88
N GLY A 457 15.32 -28.78 27.61
CA GLY A 457 15.95 -28.82 26.28
C GLY A 457 15.48 -27.73 25.32
N PHE A 458 14.72 -26.74 25.80
CA PHE A 458 14.26 -25.58 25.03
C PHE A 458 14.12 -24.35 25.93
N VAL A 459 14.11 -23.16 25.32
CA VAL A 459 14.02 -21.88 26.04
C VAL A 459 12.68 -21.74 26.79
N PHE A 460 12.70 -21.03 27.92
CA PHE A 460 11.49 -20.70 28.65
C PHE A 460 10.63 -19.74 27.82
N LEU A 461 9.43 -20.19 27.45
CA LEU A 461 8.46 -19.41 26.70
C LEU A 461 7.30 -18.99 27.59
N VAL A 462 6.99 -17.70 27.59
CA VAL A 462 5.79 -17.14 28.21
C VAL A 462 5.28 -15.98 27.36
N CYS A 463 3.96 -15.86 27.22
CA CYS A 463 3.36 -14.66 26.64
C CYS A 463 3.60 -13.49 27.60
N ALA A 464 4.67 -12.73 27.33
CA ALA A 464 5.17 -11.67 28.22
C ALA A 464 4.35 -10.37 28.15
N THR A 465 3.50 -10.21 27.12
CA THR A 465 2.70 -9.00 26.94
C THR A 465 1.81 -8.76 28.17
N GLY A 466 2.03 -7.62 28.84
CA GLY A 466 1.30 -7.23 30.04
C GLY A 466 1.79 -7.85 31.36
N LYS A 467 2.87 -8.64 31.35
CA LYS A 467 3.46 -9.24 32.55
C LYS A 467 4.69 -8.48 33.03
N SER A 468 4.84 -8.36 34.35
CA SER A 468 6.03 -7.84 35.03
C SER A 468 7.14 -8.90 35.10
N ALA A 469 8.38 -8.45 35.37
CA ALA A 469 9.51 -9.35 35.61
C ALA A 469 9.27 -10.34 36.76
N ASP A 470 8.63 -9.90 37.84
CA ASP A 470 8.30 -10.75 38.99
C ASP A 470 7.27 -11.83 38.65
N GLU A 471 6.24 -11.50 37.86
CA GLU A 471 5.25 -12.49 37.39
C GLU A 471 5.88 -13.53 36.45
N MET A 472 6.80 -13.10 35.57
CA MET A 472 7.55 -14.02 34.72
C MET A 472 8.47 -14.92 35.54
N LEU A 473 9.14 -14.36 36.56
CA LEU A 473 9.98 -15.11 37.48
C LEU A 473 9.19 -16.14 38.29
N ALA A 474 8.01 -15.77 38.79
CA ALA A 474 7.11 -16.70 39.47
C ALA A 474 6.67 -17.83 38.53
N SER A 475 6.32 -17.49 37.27
CA SER A 475 5.89 -18.47 36.27
C SER A 475 6.98 -19.49 35.93
N VAL A 476 8.24 -19.06 35.73
CA VAL A 476 9.33 -20.02 35.48
C VAL A 476 9.59 -20.90 36.69
N LYS A 477 9.52 -20.36 37.92
CA LYS A 477 9.70 -21.13 39.16
C LYS A 477 8.63 -22.20 39.35
N GLU A 478 7.36 -21.86 39.10
CA GLU A 478 6.25 -22.81 39.15
C GLU A 478 6.41 -23.92 38.11
N ARG A 479 6.77 -23.56 36.87
CA ARG A 479 6.90 -24.51 35.77
C ARG A 479 8.11 -25.44 35.89
N MET A 480 9.09 -25.11 36.73
CA MET A 480 10.25 -25.98 36.98
C MET A 480 9.88 -27.33 37.60
N SER A 481 8.72 -27.49 38.25
CA SER A 481 8.29 -28.79 38.77
C SER A 481 7.58 -29.69 37.75
N ASN A 482 7.27 -29.17 36.56
CA ASN A 482 6.51 -29.93 35.57
C ASN A 482 7.31 -31.11 34.99
N ASP A 483 6.56 -32.13 34.57
CA ASP A 483 7.05 -33.21 33.71
C ASP A 483 7.39 -32.66 32.31
N PRO A 484 8.47 -33.12 31.64
CA PRO A 484 8.86 -32.58 30.33
C PRO A 484 7.78 -32.63 29.25
N ALA A 485 6.93 -33.66 29.21
CA ALA A 485 5.87 -33.74 28.21
C ALA A 485 4.75 -32.73 28.48
N ALA A 486 4.38 -32.56 29.76
CA ALA A 486 3.42 -31.54 30.16
C ALA A 486 3.95 -30.12 29.89
N GLU A 487 5.23 -29.88 30.19
CA GLU A 487 5.86 -28.57 29.98
C GLU A 487 5.96 -28.20 28.49
N LEU A 488 6.24 -29.18 27.63
CA LEU A 488 6.24 -28.97 26.18
C LEU A 488 4.87 -28.46 25.68
N CYS A 489 3.78 -29.08 26.16
CA CYS A 489 2.41 -28.64 25.82
C CYS A 489 2.12 -27.22 26.35
N ILE A 490 2.57 -26.89 27.56
CA ILE A 490 2.41 -25.55 28.15
C ILE A 490 3.18 -24.51 27.31
N ALA A 491 4.43 -24.80 26.95
CA ALA A 491 5.25 -23.92 26.11
C ALA A 491 4.64 -23.74 24.71
N ALA A 492 4.05 -24.80 24.14
CA ALA A 492 3.35 -24.71 22.87
C ALA A 492 2.12 -23.80 22.94
N GLU A 493 1.36 -23.84 24.05
CA GLU A 493 0.24 -22.92 24.27
C GLU A 493 0.72 -21.46 24.46
N GLN A 494 1.84 -21.24 25.15
CA GLN A 494 2.44 -19.90 25.25
C GLN A 494 2.87 -19.38 23.88
N GLN A 495 3.47 -20.22 23.02
CA GLN A 495 3.84 -19.86 21.66
C GLN A 495 2.61 -19.53 20.79
N ARG A 496 1.50 -20.26 20.95
CA ARG A 496 0.23 -19.96 20.27
C ARG A 496 -0.28 -18.56 20.61
N GLN A 497 -0.25 -18.20 21.89
CA GLN A 497 -0.67 -16.88 22.37
C GLN A 497 0.22 -15.76 21.83
N ILE A 498 1.55 -15.97 21.80
CA ILE A 498 2.50 -15.02 21.19
C ILE A 498 2.20 -14.85 19.69
N THR A 499 2.00 -15.96 18.97
CA THR A 499 1.64 -15.95 17.54
C THR A 499 0.37 -15.15 17.29
N ARG A 500 -0.66 -15.33 18.13
CA ARG A 500 -1.93 -14.57 18.04
C ARG A 500 -1.70 -13.06 18.16
N ILE A 501 -0.94 -12.62 19.15
CA ILE A 501 -0.63 -11.18 19.35
C ILE A 501 0.16 -10.64 18.15
N ARG A 502 1.14 -11.39 17.65
CA ARG A 502 1.93 -10.98 16.48
C ARG A 502 1.11 -10.89 15.21
N LEU A 503 0.16 -11.81 14.99
CA LEU A 503 -0.78 -11.71 13.87
C LEU A 503 -1.70 -10.49 14.01
N GLU A 504 -2.19 -10.18 15.21
CA GLU A 504 -2.96 -8.94 15.43
C GLU A 504 -2.13 -7.69 15.13
N LYS A 505 -0.85 -7.66 15.55
CA LYS A 505 0.08 -6.59 15.19
C LYS A 505 0.31 -6.53 13.69
N LEU A 506 0.57 -7.66 13.02
CA LEU A 506 0.76 -7.73 11.56
C LEU A 506 -0.43 -7.14 10.79
N LEU A 507 -1.66 -7.39 11.25
CA LEU A 507 -2.85 -6.86 10.59
C LEU A 507 -3.15 -5.41 10.95
N SER A 508 -2.85 -4.96 12.16
CA SER A 508 -3.20 -3.62 12.65
C SER A 508 -2.12 -2.56 12.45
N SER A 509 -0.90 -3.00 12.09
CA SER A 509 0.27 -2.17 11.88
C SER A 509 0.14 -1.26 10.67
#